data_AF-A0A238Z2I4-F1
#
_entry.id   AF-A0A238Z2I4-F1
#
_cell.length_a   1.000
_cell.length_b   1.000
_cell.length_c   1.000
_cell.angle_alpha   90.00
_cell.angle_beta   90.00
_cell.angle_gamma   90.00
#
_symmetry.space_group_name_H-M   'P 1'
#
loop_
_entity.id
_entity.type
_entity.pdbx_description
1 polymer ?
#
loop_
_entity_poly.entity_id
_entity_poly.type
_entity_poly.pdbx_seq_one_letter_code
_entity_poly.pdbx_strand_id
1 'polypeptide(L)'
;MNRIIPAFALTLLSALFVAGPAFCGQTADARFEAPDGRQLRARFDIPGKRVRVTLPDGARLTLPLALSASGARYSDGRATFWEHHGDVRVERDGKLIFQGREAALLERERPVRVAASRFLEALAREDTSFAHRFPLGRFRCSLESEPGGGARDALCVHEPDAVMVQGGLASVLCAAAPHDAAQRGAFVQLDDALWLLLRREAEGHWQGVAWFLGQGQPRLGTEAAQSLGLPPGALEAIGWRVATP
;
A
#
# COMPACT_ATOMS: atom_id res chain seq x y z
N MET A 1 -28.81 22.98 66.09
CA MET A 1 -27.68 22.18 66.63
C MET A 1 -26.69 21.92 65.51
N ASN A 2 -25.47 22.41 65.73
CA ASN A 2 -24.15 22.06 65.21
C ASN A 2 -23.86 22.00 63.70
N ARG A 3 -23.22 23.09 63.24
CA ARG A 3 -22.13 23.14 62.25
C ARG A 3 -20.87 22.47 62.81
N ILE A 4 -20.13 21.67 62.04
CA ILE A 4 -18.65 21.54 62.13
C ILE A 4 -18.08 21.14 60.75
N ILE A 5 -17.18 21.97 60.22
CA ILE A 5 -16.19 21.68 59.17
C ILE A 5 -14.89 21.27 59.88
N PRO A 6 -14.17 20.25 59.40
CA PRO A 6 -12.71 20.39 59.22
C PRO A 6 -12.22 19.58 58.00
N ALA A 7 -11.01 19.72 57.48
CA ALA A 7 -9.96 20.73 57.49
C ALA A 7 -8.91 20.16 56.52
N PHE A 8 -8.37 21.06 55.71
CA PHE A 8 -7.15 20.95 54.93
C PHE A 8 -6.12 19.91 55.43
N ALA A 9 -5.72 19.00 54.54
CA ALA A 9 -4.40 18.36 54.58
C ALA A 9 -3.65 18.77 53.30
N LEU A 10 -2.86 19.84 53.44
CA LEU A 10 -1.91 20.34 52.46
C LEU A 10 -0.73 19.35 52.39
N THR A 11 -0.61 18.60 51.30
CA THR A 11 0.61 17.82 51.00
C THR A 11 1.43 18.55 49.94
N LEU A 12 2.59 19.02 50.39
CA LEU A 12 3.71 19.53 49.59
C LEU A 12 4.44 18.38 48.87
N LEU A 13 5.23 18.74 47.84
CA LEU A 13 6.29 17.94 47.19
C LEU A 13 5.77 16.83 46.24
N SER A 14 6.02 16.84 44.93
CA SER A 14 7.31 17.11 44.29
C SER A 14 7.10 17.46 42.81
N ALA A 15 7.60 18.61 42.38
CA ALA A 15 7.77 18.90 40.95
C ALA A 15 8.98 18.11 40.44
N LEU A 16 8.75 16.86 40.02
CA LEU A 16 9.66 16.17 39.12
C LEU A 16 9.58 16.89 37.77
N PHE A 17 10.46 17.87 37.58
CA PHE A 17 10.86 18.31 36.25
C PHE A 17 11.54 17.11 35.58
N VAL A 18 10.74 16.25 34.96
CA VAL A 18 11.24 15.29 33.97
C VAL A 18 11.76 16.14 32.83
N ALA A 19 13.08 16.33 32.78
CA ALA A 19 13.76 16.76 31.59
C ALA A 19 13.47 15.71 30.52
N GLY A 20 12.42 15.94 29.74
CA GLY A 20 12.11 15.13 28.58
C GLY A 20 13.33 15.14 27.65
N PRO A 21 13.64 14.01 26.98
CA PRO A 21 14.73 13.98 26.03
C PRO A 21 14.51 15.10 25.01
N ALA A 22 15.51 15.97 24.87
CA ALA A 22 15.50 16.99 23.84
C ALA A 22 15.33 16.27 22.49
N PHE A 23 14.16 16.44 21.87
CA PHE A 23 13.86 16.03 20.49
C PHE A 23 14.65 16.91 19.51
N CYS A 24 15.98 16.98 19.65
CA CYS A 24 16.85 17.73 18.78
C CYS A 24 17.20 16.87 17.55
N GLY A 25 16.69 17.28 16.38
CA GLY A 25 17.23 16.85 15.09
C GLY A 25 16.66 15.57 14.49
N GLN A 26 15.34 15.34 14.54
CA GLN A 26 14.75 14.22 13.81
C GLN A 26 14.90 14.41 12.29
N THR A 27 15.84 13.66 11.72
CA THR A 27 15.84 13.37 10.29
C THR A 27 15.37 11.95 10.06
N ALA A 28 14.53 11.75 9.04
CA ALA A 28 14.12 10.44 8.57
C ALA A 28 14.69 10.20 7.17
N ASP A 29 15.16 8.99 6.90
CA ASP A 29 15.68 8.59 5.60
C ASP A 29 14.75 7.53 4.99
N ALA A 30 14.41 7.70 3.72
CA ALA A 30 13.63 6.76 2.94
C ALA A 30 14.32 6.49 1.60
N ARG A 31 14.17 5.26 1.11
CA ARG A 31 14.59 4.85 -0.24
C ARG A 31 13.37 4.43 -1.02
N PHE A 32 13.31 4.82 -2.28
CA PHE A 32 12.24 4.47 -3.19
C PHE A 32 12.82 3.79 -4.42
N GLU A 33 12.10 2.83 -4.95
CA GLU A 33 12.48 2.05 -6.12
C GLU A 33 11.38 2.19 -7.18
N ALA A 34 11.81 2.52 -8.40
CA ALA A 34 10.96 2.52 -9.58
C ALA A 34 10.88 1.11 -10.18
N PRO A 35 9.84 0.80 -10.99
CA PRO A 35 9.72 -0.51 -11.64
C PRO A 35 10.91 -0.92 -12.53
N ASP A 36 11.65 0.07 -13.05
CA ASP A 36 12.87 -0.12 -13.86
C ASP A 36 14.15 -0.30 -13.00
N GLY A 37 14.02 -0.39 -11.68
CA GLY A 37 15.12 -0.56 -10.73
C GLY A 37 15.87 0.73 -10.38
N ARG A 38 15.51 1.88 -10.97
CA ARG A 38 16.09 3.17 -10.55
C ARG A 38 15.73 3.46 -9.10
N GLN A 39 16.66 4.05 -8.37
CA GLN A 39 16.48 4.36 -6.95
C GLN A 39 16.52 5.86 -6.67
N LEU A 40 15.66 6.29 -5.76
CA LEU A 40 15.62 7.63 -5.22
C LEU A 40 15.82 7.57 -3.71
N ARG A 41 16.56 8.53 -3.16
CA ARG A 41 16.74 8.68 -1.70
C ARG A 41 16.15 9.99 -1.24
N ALA A 42 15.34 9.95 -0.18
CA ALA A 42 14.79 11.14 0.45
C ALA A 42 15.27 11.20 1.90
N ARG A 43 15.78 12.37 2.30
CA ARG A 43 16.09 12.69 3.69
C ARG A 43 15.21 13.83 4.15
N PHE A 44 14.26 13.52 5.02
CA PHE A 44 13.33 14.48 5.60
C PHE A 44 13.99 15.16 6.79
N ASP A 45 14.02 16.48 6.75
CA ASP A 45 14.37 17.34 7.88
C ASP A 45 13.06 17.89 8.44
N ILE A 46 12.54 17.19 9.45
CA ILE A 46 11.21 17.44 10.02
C ILE A 46 11.16 18.82 10.69
N PRO A 47 12.12 19.21 11.56
CA PRO A 47 12.14 20.55 12.14
C PRO A 47 12.33 21.64 11.08
N GLY A 48 13.20 21.41 10.10
CA GLY A 48 13.48 22.34 9.01
C GLY A 48 12.42 22.38 7.91
N LYS A 49 11.35 21.56 8.04
CA LYS A 49 10.22 21.43 7.10
C LYS A 49 10.66 21.34 5.65
N ARG A 50 11.61 20.43 5.37
CA ARG A 50 12.17 20.25 4.02
C ARG A 50 12.55 18.81 3.77
N VAL A 51 12.67 18.47 2.50
CA VAL A 51 13.21 17.18 2.06
C VAL A 51 14.43 17.42 1.18
N ARG A 52 15.48 16.64 1.40
CA ARG A 52 16.61 16.51 0.46
C ARG A 52 16.44 15.24 -0.33
N VAL A 53 16.28 15.36 -1.64
CA VAL A 53 16.08 14.24 -2.56
C VAL A 53 17.35 14.05 -3.38
N THR A 54 17.84 12.82 -3.47
CA THR A 54 18.88 12.42 -4.43
C THR A 54 18.24 11.54 -5.48
N LEU A 55 18.26 12.02 -6.72
CA LEU A 55 17.69 11.36 -7.90
C LEU A 55 18.60 10.23 -8.41
N PRO A 56 18.11 9.34 -9.30
CA PRO A 56 18.91 8.23 -9.82
C PRO A 56 20.19 8.64 -10.56
N ASP A 57 20.21 9.82 -11.17
CA ASP A 57 21.37 10.43 -11.84
C ASP A 57 22.36 11.11 -10.88
N GLY A 58 22.07 11.08 -9.57
CA GLY A 58 22.85 11.74 -8.52
C GLY A 58 22.49 13.22 -8.31
N ALA A 59 21.62 13.81 -9.13
CA ALA A 59 21.16 15.17 -8.95
C ALA A 59 20.41 15.33 -7.61
N ARG A 60 20.58 16.48 -6.97
CA ARG A 60 20.01 16.75 -5.64
C ARG A 60 18.99 17.87 -5.70
N LEU A 61 17.87 17.66 -5.03
CA LEU A 61 16.83 18.67 -4.79
C LEU A 61 16.72 18.92 -3.30
N THR A 62 16.50 20.18 -2.91
CA THR A 62 16.10 20.53 -1.55
C THR A 62 14.80 21.29 -1.65
N LEU A 63 13.71 20.68 -1.20
CA LEU A 63 12.36 21.21 -1.40
C LEU A 63 11.72 21.53 -0.04
N PRO A 64 11.14 22.72 0.15
CA PRO A 64 10.39 23.05 1.36
C PRO A 64 9.04 22.33 1.38
N LEU A 65 8.50 22.10 2.57
CA LEU A 65 7.16 21.55 2.75
C LEU A 65 6.13 22.47 2.11
N ALA A 66 5.22 21.90 1.33
CA ALA A 66 4.15 22.60 0.65
C ALA A 66 2.79 22.05 1.11
N LEU A 67 1.76 22.89 1.09
CA LEU A 67 0.40 22.46 1.45
C LEU A 67 -0.07 21.34 0.50
N SER A 68 -0.72 20.33 1.07
CA SER A 68 -1.34 19.20 0.36
C SER A 68 -2.64 18.80 1.06
N ALA A 69 -3.58 18.23 0.29
CA ALA A 69 -4.80 17.65 0.83
C ALA A 69 -4.53 16.28 1.48
N SER A 70 -3.62 15.48 0.92
CA SER A 70 -3.17 14.20 1.48
C SER A 70 -1.68 13.96 1.22
N GLY A 71 -1.06 13.15 2.07
CA GLY A 71 0.37 12.80 1.98
C GLY A 71 1.31 13.95 2.30
N ALA A 72 2.60 13.71 2.09
CA ALA A 72 3.67 14.67 2.35
C ALA A 72 4.16 15.28 1.03
N ARG A 73 3.79 16.55 0.78
CA ARG A 73 4.19 17.29 -0.43
C ARG A 73 5.26 18.32 -0.11
N TYR A 74 6.31 18.36 -0.92
CA TYR A 74 7.40 19.33 -0.83
C TYR A 74 7.63 19.93 -2.21
N SER A 75 7.68 21.25 -2.32
CA SER A 75 7.78 21.93 -3.62
C SER A 75 8.33 23.34 -3.50
N ASP A 76 9.12 23.75 -4.48
CA ASP A 76 9.58 25.14 -4.68
C ASP A 76 8.81 25.85 -5.81
N GLY A 77 7.73 25.25 -6.32
CA GLY A 77 6.93 25.75 -7.44
C GLY A 77 7.43 25.29 -8.82
N ARG A 78 8.66 24.79 -8.95
CA ARG A 78 9.19 24.20 -10.20
C ARG A 78 9.35 22.70 -10.09
N ALA A 79 9.86 22.21 -8.97
CA ALA A 79 9.95 20.80 -8.65
C ALA A 79 8.99 20.45 -7.52
N THR A 80 8.44 19.23 -7.58
CA THR A 80 7.56 18.68 -6.56
C THR A 80 8.02 17.28 -6.22
N PHE A 81 8.22 17.01 -4.93
CA PHE A 81 8.26 15.67 -4.37
C PHE A 81 6.96 15.44 -3.62
N TRP A 82 6.24 14.38 -3.94
CA TRP A 82 5.02 14.02 -3.24
C TRP A 82 5.07 12.54 -2.88
N GLU A 83 5.02 12.26 -1.57
CA GLU A 83 4.88 10.92 -1.02
C GLU A 83 3.46 10.73 -0.49
N HIS A 84 2.90 9.56 -0.75
CA HIS A 84 1.59 9.16 -0.27
C HIS A 84 1.52 7.63 -0.10
N HIS A 85 1.41 7.18 1.15
CA HIS A 85 1.29 5.75 1.52
C HIS A 85 2.42 4.86 0.96
N GLY A 86 3.64 5.39 0.94
CA GLY A 86 4.81 4.69 0.42
C GLY A 86 5.04 4.86 -1.07
N ASP A 87 4.06 5.36 -1.83
CA ASP A 87 4.26 5.74 -3.23
C ASP A 87 4.86 7.14 -3.31
N VAL A 88 5.79 7.34 -4.24
CA VAL A 88 6.42 8.64 -4.47
C VAL A 88 6.30 9.03 -5.93
N ARG A 89 6.08 10.32 -6.15
CA ARG A 89 6.22 10.99 -7.44
C ARG A 89 7.14 12.19 -7.30
N VAL A 90 8.03 12.35 -8.28
CA VAL A 90 8.84 13.55 -8.43
C VAL A 90 8.61 14.14 -9.79
N GLU A 91 8.24 15.41 -9.80
CA GLU A 91 8.01 16.21 -10.99
C GLU A 91 8.97 17.39 -11.03
N ARG A 92 9.35 17.81 -12.23
CA ARG A 92 10.09 19.05 -12.49
C ARG A 92 9.55 19.71 -13.75
N ASP A 93 9.21 20.99 -13.65
CA ASP A 93 8.65 21.80 -14.73
C ASP A 93 7.43 21.12 -15.37
N GLY A 94 6.56 20.55 -14.53
CA GLY A 94 5.34 19.83 -14.94
C GLY A 94 5.56 18.46 -15.56
N LYS A 95 6.79 17.93 -15.57
CA LYS A 95 7.11 16.60 -16.11
C LYS A 95 7.45 15.63 -14.99
N LEU A 96 6.84 14.44 -15.03
CA LEU A 96 7.21 13.33 -14.15
C LEU A 96 8.62 12.83 -14.49
N ILE A 97 9.53 12.88 -13.51
CA ILE A 97 10.92 12.44 -13.67
C ILE A 97 11.25 11.17 -12.86
N PHE A 98 10.44 10.88 -11.84
CA PHE A 98 10.55 9.66 -11.05
C PHE A 98 9.19 9.27 -10.47
N GLN A 99 8.88 7.98 -10.51
CA GLN A 99 7.77 7.37 -9.79
C GLN A 99 8.24 6.04 -9.23
N GLY A 100 7.92 5.76 -7.97
CA GLY A 100 8.34 4.52 -7.32
C GLY A 100 7.64 4.30 -5.99
N ARG A 101 8.07 3.26 -5.28
CA ARG A 101 7.52 2.85 -3.98
C ARG A 101 8.63 2.69 -2.96
N GLU A 102 8.34 2.89 -1.68
CA GLU A 102 9.32 2.79 -0.61
C GLU A 102 9.92 1.38 -0.56
N ALA A 103 11.23 1.27 -0.62
CA ALA A 103 11.95 -0.01 -0.67
C ALA A 103 11.66 -0.87 0.58
N ALA A 104 11.54 -0.25 1.75
CA ALA A 104 11.21 -0.98 2.97
C ALA A 104 9.78 -1.58 2.94
N LEU A 105 8.83 -0.91 2.27
CA LEU A 105 7.50 -1.47 2.03
C LEU A 105 7.57 -2.62 1.02
N LEU A 106 8.29 -2.44 -0.09
CA LEU A 106 8.49 -3.49 -1.09
C LEU A 106 9.07 -4.77 -0.47
N GLU A 107 10.08 -4.65 0.40
CA GLU A 107 10.66 -5.81 1.09
C GLU A 107 9.67 -6.50 2.04
N ARG A 108 8.83 -5.73 2.75
CA ARG A 108 7.78 -6.31 3.60
C ARG A 108 6.69 -7.01 2.79
N GLU A 109 6.33 -6.46 1.63
CA GLU A 109 5.30 -6.99 0.74
C GLU A 109 5.78 -8.20 -0.08
N ARG A 110 7.09 -8.30 -0.36
CA ARG A 110 7.71 -9.35 -1.19
C ARG A 110 7.23 -10.78 -0.87
N PRO A 111 7.29 -11.28 0.39
CA PRO A 111 6.82 -12.64 0.70
C PRO A 111 5.31 -12.82 0.47
N VAL A 112 4.51 -11.79 0.69
CA VAL A 112 3.05 -11.81 0.44
C VAL A 112 2.77 -11.89 -1.06
N ARG A 113 3.47 -11.09 -1.88
CA ARG A 113 3.34 -11.10 -3.35
C ARG A 113 3.70 -12.47 -3.93
N VAL A 114 4.79 -13.09 -3.45
CA VAL A 114 5.18 -14.44 -3.86
C VAL A 114 4.09 -15.46 -3.53
N ALA A 115 3.52 -15.41 -2.33
CA ALA A 115 2.44 -16.30 -1.94
C ALA A 115 1.15 -16.04 -2.75
N ALA A 116 0.85 -14.77 -3.06
CA ALA A 116 -0.29 -14.40 -3.87
C ALA A 116 -0.17 -14.94 -5.30
N SER A 117 1.00 -14.82 -5.94
CA SER A 117 1.25 -15.41 -7.26
C SER A 117 1.06 -16.94 -7.25
N ARG A 118 1.58 -17.63 -6.23
CA ARG A 118 1.37 -19.09 -6.08
C ARG A 118 -0.11 -19.44 -5.90
N PHE A 119 -0.84 -18.61 -5.17
CA PHE A 119 -2.27 -18.82 -4.96
C PHE A 119 -3.06 -18.60 -6.24
N LEU A 120 -2.77 -17.56 -7.02
CA LEU A 120 -3.34 -17.36 -8.36
C LEU A 120 -3.08 -18.57 -9.27
N GLU A 121 -1.86 -19.07 -9.29
CA GLU A 121 -1.50 -20.25 -10.07
C GLU A 121 -2.28 -21.50 -9.64
N ALA A 122 -2.50 -21.69 -8.33
CA ALA A 122 -3.32 -22.79 -7.81
C ALA A 122 -4.78 -22.64 -8.21
N LEU A 123 -5.37 -21.45 -8.02
CA LEU A 123 -6.75 -21.16 -8.42
C LEU A 123 -6.96 -21.39 -9.93
N ALA A 124 -6.00 -20.99 -10.77
CA ALA A 124 -6.06 -21.20 -12.21
C ALA A 124 -6.04 -22.68 -12.64
N ARG A 125 -5.54 -23.60 -11.79
CA ARG A 125 -5.50 -25.05 -12.07
C ARG A 125 -6.67 -25.82 -11.47
N GLU A 126 -7.06 -25.47 -10.24
CA GLU A 126 -7.87 -26.33 -9.38
C GLU A 126 -9.29 -25.79 -9.18
N ASP A 127 -9.51 -24.49 -9.38
CA ASP A 127 -10.80 -23.89 -9.06
C ASP A 127 -11.79 -24.04 -10.24
N THR A 128 -12.60 -25.09 -10.18
CA THR A 128 -13.69 -25.32 -11.13
C THR A 128 -14.98 -24.57 -10.78
N SER A 129 -15.02 -23.85 -9.64
CA SER A 129 -16.22 -23.12 -9.20
C SER A 129 -16.57 -21.95 -10.11
N PHE A 130 -15.60 -21.48 -10.91
CA PHE A 130 -15.80 -20.50 -11.97
C PHE A 130 -15.85 -21.16 -13.33
N ALA A 131 -17.00 -21.79 -13.61
CA ALA A 131 -17.45 -21.98 -14.97
C ALA A 131 -17.61 -20.58 -15.64
N HIS A 132 -16.61 -20.21 -16.44
CA HIS A 132 -16.70 -19.34 -17.64
C HIS A 132 -16.72 -17.81 -17.54
N ARG A 133 -16.77 -17.14 -16.38
CA ARG A 133 -16.83 -15.65 -16.38
C ARG A 133 -15.50 -14.93 -16.25
N PHE A 134 -14.50 -15.52 -15.58
CA PHE A 134 -13.24 -14.82 -15.39
C PHE A 134 -12.04 -15.77 -15.49
N PRO A 135 -11.17 -15.56 -16.46
CA PRO A 135 -10.01 -16.42 -16.66
C PRO A 135 -8.89 -16.04 -15.67
N LEU A 136 -8.72 -16.86 -14.62
CA LEU A 136 -7.63 -16.71 -13.65
C LEU A 136 -6.24 -17.05 -14.23
N GLY A 137 -6.22 -17.71 -15.40
CA GLY A 137 -5.01 -17.96 -16.18
C GLY A 137 -4.69 -16.83 -17.16
N ARG A 138 -4.26 -17.20 -18.37
CA ARG A 138 -4.05 -16.23 -19.46
C ARG A 138 -5.37 -15.92 -20.15
N PHE A 139 -5.57 -14.66 -20.52
CA PHE A 139 -6.83 -14.23 -21.14
C PHE A 139 -6.68 -13.12 -22.15
N ARG A 140 -7.65 -13.01 -23.05
CA ARG A 140 -7.68 -11.89 -24.00
C ARG A 140 -8.13 -10.62 -23.29
N CYS A 141 -7.39 -9.56 -23.49
CA CYS A 141 -7.64 -8.24 -22.95
C CYS A 141 -7.40 -7.20 -24.04
N SER A 142 -7.95 -6.00 -23.84
CA SER A 142 -7.68 -4.85 -24.67
C SER A 142 -6.70 -3.93 -23.95
N LEU A 143 -5.59 -3.60 -24.60
CA LEU A 143 -4.67 -2.58 -24.13
C LEU A 143 -5.11 -1.24 -24.69
N GLU A 144 -5.31 -0.27 -23.82
CA GLU A 144 -5.44 1.11 -24.27
C GLU A 144 -4.06 1.63 -24.67
N SER A 145 -3.97 2.19 -25.87
CA SER A 145 -2.77 2.90 -26.31
C SER A 145 -2.73 4.29 -25.67
N GLU A 146 -1.62 5.00 -25.83
CA GLU A 146 -1.56 6.43 -25.51
C GLU A 146 -2.74 7.21 -26.14
N PRO A 147 -3.14 8.37 -25.56
CA PRO A 147 -4.28 9.14 -26.04
C PRO A 147 -4.29 9.30 -27.57
N GLY A 148 -5.30 8.72 -28.22
CA GLY A 148 -5.47 8.75 -29.69
C GLY A 148 -5.01 7.48 -30.43
N GLY A 149 -4.36 6.53 -29.76
CA GLY A 149 -4.13 5.19 -30.31
C GLY A 149 -5.33 4.27 -30.04
N GLY A 150 -5.77 3.52 -31.05
CA GLY A 150 -6.84 2.54 -30.87
C GLY A 150 -6.47 1.44 -29.86
N ALA A 151 -7.49 0.80 -29.29
CA ALA A 151 -7.31 -0.38 -28.45
C ALA A 151 -6.65 -1.52 -29.24
N ARG A 152 -5.79 -2.30 -28.58
CA ARG A 152 -5.10 -3.44 -29.19
C ARG A 152 -5.37 -4.71 -28.40
N ASP A 153 -5.71 -5.79 -29.09
CA ASP A 153 -5.84 -7.10 -28.47
C ASP A 153 -4.47 -7.57 -27.94
N ALA A 154 -4.48 -8.09 -26.72
CA ALA A 154 -3.33 -8.72 -26.09
C ALA A 154 -3.75 -9.94 -25.29
N LEU A 155 -2.74 -10.68 -24.83
CA LEU A 155 -2.90 -11.70 -23.83
C LEU A 155 -2.47 -11.12 -22.49
N CYS A 156 -3.33 -11.17 -21.47
CA CYS A 156 -3.09 -10.70 -20.12
C CYS A 156 -3.03 -11.85 -19.12
N VAL A 157 -2.51 -11.53 -17.94
CA VAL A 157 -2.52 -12.35 -16.73
C VAL A 157 -2.88 -11.46 -15.53
N HIS A 158 -3.31 -12.07 -14.42
CA HIS A 158 -3.42 -11.38 -13.15
C HIS A 158 -2.08 -11.37 -12.42
N GLU A 159 -1.66 -10.19 -11.96
CA GLU A 159 -0.46 -10.03 -11.14
C GLU A 159 -0.79 -9.24 -9.85
N PRO A 160 -0.16 -9.58 -8.70
CA PRO A 160 -0.30 -8.79 -7.49
C PRO A 160 0.10 -7.34 -7.71
N ASP A 161 -0.81 -6.40 -7.46
CA ASP A 161 -0.61 -4.97 -7.66
C ASP A 161 -0.50 -4.22 -6.32
N ALA A 162 -1.58 -4.14 -5.55
CA ALA A 162 -1.58 -3.52 -4.23
C ALA A 162 -1.63 -4.58 -3.11
N VAL A 163 -0.88 -4.34 -2.04
CA VAL A 163 -0.81 -5.24 -0.88
C VAL A 163 -1.08 -4.45 0.40
N MET A 164 -2.02 -4.92 1.20
CA MET A 164 -2.28 -4.42 2.55
C MET A 164 -1.97 -5.54 3.55
N VAL A 165 -1.12 -5.26 4.54
CA VAL A 165 -0.73 -6.25 5.55
C VAL A 165 -1.08 -5.71 6.94
N GLN A 166 -1.78 -6.53 7.73
CA GLN A 166 -2.05 -6.23 9.13
C GLN A 166 -1.92 -7.49 9.98
N GLY A 167 -0.92 -7.49 10.87
CA GLY A 167 -0.62 -8.65 11.71
C GLY A 167 -0.33 -9.89 10.86
N GLY A 168 -1.13 -10.94 11.05
CA GLY A 168 -1.06 -12.20 10.29
C GLY A 168 -1.98 -12.27 9.07
N LEU A 169 -2.54 -11.16 8.61
CA LEU A 169 -3.42 -11.12 7.44
C LEU A 169 -2.89 -10.19 6.37
N ALA A 170 -3.18 -10.54 5.12
CA ALA A 170 -2.92 -9.67 3.98
C ALA A 170 -4.06 -9.72 2.97
N SER A 171 -4.37 -8.55 2.41
CA SER A 171 -5.26 -8.39 1.27
C SER A 171 -4.43 -7.98 0.07
N VAL A 172 -4.61 -8.66 -1.05
CA VAL A 172 -3.87 -8.41 -2.29
C VAL A 172 -4.85 -8.13 -3.40
N LEU A 173 -4.82 -6.91 -3.92
CA LEU A 173 -5.48 -6.56 -5.17
C LEU A 173 -4.60 -7.00 -6.33
N CYS A 174 -5.17 -7.74 -7.26
CA CYS A 174 -4.52 -8.16 -8.48
C CYS A 174 -5.02 -7.28 -9.65
N ALA A 175 -4.08 -6.74 -10.42
CA ALA A 175 -4.38 -6.04 -11.66
C ALA A 175 -4.20 -6.99 -12.84
N ALA A 176 -4.86 -6.70 -13.95
CA ALA A 176 -4.48 -7.31 -15.22
C ALA A 176 -3.22 -6.63 -15.75
N ALA A 177 -2.26 -7.44 -16.17
CA ALA A 177 -1.06 -7.00 -16.84
C ALA A 177 -0.91 -7.74 -18.16
N PRO A 178 -0.37 -7.10 -19.20
CA PRO A 178 0.01 -7.79 -20.42
C PRO A 178 1.00 -8.92 -20.11
N HIS A 179 0.76 -10.09 -20.68
CA HIS A 179 1.62 -11.25 -20.53
C HIS A 179 2.98 -11.03 -21.22
N ASP A 180 2.99 -10.26 -22.31
CA ASP A 180 4.22 -9.88 -23.00
C ASP A 180 4.96 -8.78 -22.22
N ALA A 181 6.20 -9.08 -21.84
CA ALA A 181 7.07 -8.15 -21.13
C ALA A 181 7.31 -6.84 -21.90
N ALA A 182 7.29 -6.88 -23.25
CA ALA A 182 7.45 -5.69 -24.09
C ALA A 182 6.27 -4.71 -23.97
N GLN A 183 5.13 -5.17 -23.45
CA GLN A 183 3.91 -4.39 -23.28
C GLN A 183 3.69 -3.96 -21.82
N ARG A 184 4.61 -4.28 -20.91
CA ARG A 184 4.50 -3.88 -19.50
C ARG A 184 4.37 -2.37 -19.36
N GLY A 185 3.42 -1.94 -18.53
CA GLY A 185 3.07 -0.54 -18.34
C GLY A 185 1.91 -0.06 -19.22
N ALA A 186 1.45 -0.85 -20.19
CA ALA A 186 0.19 -0.58 -20.87
C ALA A 186 -0.99 -0.70 -19.89
N PHE A 187 -1.97 0.20 -20.04
CA PHE A 187 -3.17 0.18 -19.22
C PHE A 187 -4.12 -0.92 -19.72
N VAL A 188 -4.53 -1.78 -18.80
CA VAL A 188 -5.55 -2.80 -19.03
C VAL A 188 -6.80 -2.40 -18.27
N GLN A 189 -7.87 -2.10 -18.99
CA GLN A 189 -9.15 -1.83 -18.35
C GLN A 189 -9.87 -3.14 -18.05
N LEU A 190 -10.22 -3.33 -16.78
CA LEU A 190 -11.14 -4.37 -16.33
C LEU A 190 -12.25 -3.73 -15.50
N ASP A 191 -13.46 -4.23 -15.69
CA ASP A 191 -14.62 -3.78 -14.90
C ASP A 191 -14.62 -4.36 -13.48
N ASP A 192 -13.94 -5.49 -13.28
CA ASP A 192 -13.87 -6.22 -12.02
C ASP A 192 -12.45 -6.23 -11.43
N ALA A 193 -12.38 -6.25 -10.09
CA ALA A 193 -11.14 -6.38 -9.34
C ALA A 193 -11.03 -7.78 -8.73
N LEU A 194 -9.87 -8.42 -8.90
CA LEU A 194 -9.55 -9.68 -8.24
C LEU A 194 -8.79 -9.40 -6.94
N TRP A 195 -9.34 -9.86 -5.82
CA TRP A 195 -8.77 -9.72 -4.50
C TRP A 195 -8.43 -11.10 -3.94
N LEU A 196 -7.26 -11.22 -3.32
CA LEU A 196 -6.85 -12.41 -2.58
C LEU A 196 -6.72 -12.07 -1.10
N LEU A 197 -7.21 -12.97 -0.26
CA LEU A 197 -6.99 -12.96 1.18
C LEU A 197 -5.94 -14.00 1.51
N LEU A 198 -4.87 -13.55 2.16
CA LEU A 198 -3.79 -14.41 2.63
C LEU A 198 -3.69 -14.34 4.15
N ARG A 199 -3.29 -15.46 4.74
CA ARG A 199 -2.99 -15.60 6.16
C ARG A 199 -1.54 -16.01 6.35
N ARG A 200 -0.92 -15.49 7.40
CA ARG A 200 0.40 -15.88 7.86
C ARG A 200 0.27 -17.05 8.82
N GLU A 201 0.89 -18.17 8.46
CA GLU A 201 0.98 -19.38 9.27
C GLU A 201 2.04 -19.22 10.38
N ALA A 202 2.06 -20.17 11.33
CA ALA A 202 2.90 -20.08 12.53
C ALA A 202 4.41 -20.00 12.21
N GLU A 203 4.84 -20.66 11.14
CA GLU A 203 6.21 -20.65 10.64
C GLU A 203 6.55 -19.34 9.90
N GLY A 204 5.60 -18.42 9.77
CA GLY A 204 5.76 -17.13 9.12
C GLY A 204 5.49 -17.13 7.61
N HIS A 205 5.10 -18.28 7.05
CA HIS A 205 4.75 -18.45 5.63
C HIS A 205 3.37 -17.84 5.35
N TRP A 206 3.17 -17.32 4.14
CA TRP A 206 1.87 -16.81 3.70
C TRP A 206 1.14 -17.85 2.86
N GLN A 207 -0.15 -18.05 3.15
CA GLN A 207 -1.04 -18.98 2.44
C GLN A 207 -2.31 -18.24 2.00
N GLY A 208 -2.76 -18.50 0.77
CA GLY A 208 -4.06 -18.04 0.29
C GLY A 208 -5.21 -18.80 0.98
N VAL A 209 -6.19 -18.07 1.50
CA VAL A 209 -7.31 -18.65 2.26
C VAL A 209 -8.68 -18.29 1.70
N ALA A 210 -8.80 -17.18 0.99
CA ALA A 210 -10.01 -16.81 0.28
C ALA A 210 -9.68 -15.86 -0.87
N TRP A 211 -10.64 -15.65 -1.75
CA TRP A 211 -10.52 -14.70 -2.85
C TRP A 211 -11.90 -14.09 -3.15
N PHE A 212 -11.89 -12.96 -3.84
CA PHE A 212 -13.09 -12.25 -4.25
C PHE A 212 -12.88 -11.66 -5.64
N LEU A 213 -13.87 -11.81 -6.51
CA LEU A 213 -13.90 -11.14 -7.80
C LEU A 213 -15.19 -10.34 -7.90
N GLY A 214 -15.04 -9.07 -8.24
CA GLY A 214 -16.16 -8.23 -8.58
C GLY A 214 -15.87 -6.76 -8.39
N GLN A 215 -16.92 -5.96 -8.48
CA GLN A 215 -16.85 -4.53 -8.30
C GLN A 215 -16.88 -4.16 -6.81
N GLY A 216 -16.00 -3.23 -6.44
CA GLY A 216 -15.99 -2.63 -5.11
C GLY A 216 -15.23 -3.44 -4.06
N GLN A 217 -15.66 -3.28 -2.80
CA GLN A 217 -14.95 -3.80 -1.64
C GLN A 217 -15.11 -5.33 -1.53
N PRO A 218 -14.03 -6.11 -1.34
CA PRO A 218 -14.12 -7.56 -1.27
C PRO A 218 -14.92 -8.01 -0.06
N ARG A 219 -15.75 -9.04 -0.26
CA ARG A 219 -16.64 -9.57 0.77
C ARG A 219 -16.34 -11.04 1.03
N LEU A 220 -16.37 -11.41 2.30
CA LEU A 220 -16.27 -12.79 2.76
C LEU A 220 -17.57 -13.19 3.46
N GLY A 221 -18.13 -14.36 3.12
CA GLY A 221 -19.32 -14.87 3.78
C GLY A 221 -19.09 -15.08 5.28
N THR A 222 -20.14 -14.93 6.10
CA THR A 222 -20.07 -15.07 7.57
C THR A 222 -19.45 -16.39 8.01
N GLU A 223 -19.85 -17.51 7.41
CA GLU A 223 -19.32 -18.84 7.74
C GLU A 223 -17.82 -18.95 7.40
N ALA A 224 -17.42 -18.45 6.23
CA ALA A 224 -16.01 -18.42 5.83
C ALA A 224 -15.18 -17.49 6.73
N ALA A 225 -15.72 -16.35 7.15
CA ALA A 225 -15.05 -15.46 8.10
C ALA A 225 -14.88 -16.13 9.48
N GLN A 226 -15.89 -16.86 9.94
CA GLN A 226 -15.85 -17.60 11.21
C GLN A 226 -14.86 -18.77 11.16
N SER A 227 -14.79 -19.51 10.06
CA SER A 227 -13.88 -20.65 9.92
C SER A 227 -12.40 -20.23 9.91
N LEU A 228 -12.10 -18.98 9.52
CA LEU A 228 -10.76 -18.42 9.61
C LEU A 228 -10.34 -18.04 11.04
N GLY A 229 -11.27 -18.04 12.01
CA GLY A 229 -10.98 -17.75 13.42
C GLY A 229 -10.45 -16.33 13.65
N LEU A 230 -10.85 -15.36 12.81
CA LEU A 230 -10.31 -14.00 12.87
C LEU A 230 -11.00 -13.17 13.95
N PRO A 231 -10.28 -12.27 14.64
CA PRO A 231 -10.91 -11.36 15.58
C PRO A 231 -11.86 -10.39 14.84
N PRO A 232 -12.92 -9.90 15.51
CA PRO A 232 -13.81 -8.90 14.93
C PRO A 232 -13.02 -7.68 14.43
N GLY A 233 -13.34 -7.18 13.23
CA GLY A 233 -12.67 -6.01 12.64
C GLY A 233 -11.38 -6.32 11.88
N ALA A 234 -10.85 -7.54 11.96
CA ALA A 234 -9.57 -7.88 11.32
C ALA A 234 -9.62 -7.81 9.79
N LEU A 235 -10.75 -8.20 9.19
CA LEU A 235 -10.97 -8.16 7.75
C LEU A 235 -11.14 -6.71 7.27
N GLU A 236 -11.89 -5.91 8.01
CA GLU A 236 -12.13 -4.49 7.71
C GLU A 236 -10.83 -3.69 7.67
N ALA A 237 -9.90 -4.03 8.55
CA ALA A 237 -8.62 -3.35 8.65
C ALA A 237 -7.68 -3.61 7.44
N ILE A 238 -7.94 -4.68 6.67
CA ILE A 238 -7.28 -4.95 5.38
C ILE A 238 -8.24 -4.77 4.19
N GLY A 239 -9.32 -4.04 4.37
CA GLY A 239 -10.24 -3.63 3.31
C GLY A 239 -11.29 -4.67 2.92
N TRP A 240 -11.45 -5.77 3.66
CA TRP A 240 -12.51 -6.76 3.45
C TRP A 240 -13.76 -6.46 4.28
N ARG A 241 -14.91 -6.95 3.86
CA ARG A 241 -16.15 -6.92 4.66
C ARG A 241 -16.69 -8.31 4.89
N VAL A 242 -17.26 -8.55 6.06
CA VAL A 242 -18.13 -9.71 6.27
C VAL A 242 -19.47 -9.43 5.60
N ALA A 243 -19.92 -10.34 4.73
CA ALA A 243 -21.24 -10.25 4.12
C ALA A 243 -22.30 -10.34 5.23
N THR A 244 -23.24 -9.41 5.26
CA THR A 244 -24.42 -9.54 6.12
C THR A 244 -25.28 -10.70 5.58
N PRO A 245 -25.82 -11.56 6.45
CA PRO A 245 -26.74 -12.62 6.05
C PRO A 245 -27.97 -12.09 5.33
#